data_AF-A0A395SVQ4-F1
#
_entry.id   AF-A0A395SVQ4-F1
#
_cell.length_a   1.000
_cell.length_b   1.000
_cell.length_c   1.000
_cell.angle_alpha   90.00
_cell.angle_beta   90.00
_cell.angle_gamma   90.00
#
_symmetry.space_group_name_H-M   'P 1'
#
loop_
_entity.id
_entity.type
_entity.pdbx_description
1 polymer ?
#
loop_
_entity_poly.entity_id
_entity_poly.type
_entity_poly.pdbx_seq_one_letter_code
_entity_poly.pdbx_strand_id
1 'polypeptide(L)'
;MSRVFFLPGQTINVPEMLAKTTRSGSDIVMGDLNLHHPSWSGQLFRGDHSKVLLPARLLEEGMANADMVLKTTPGTATFVAGRSLQNHVQSCRVYEQSPWPESDHRPIRTTLEIQLFRDTRIRCLFDKTNVKLFNAKVASNLQPLDELEAIELNQEGSEKLANDIIESLKKAIDEIVPTDEVYPPPKKPLDHKTRQFLDGDGTTFSQSTP
;
A
#
# COMPACT_ATOMS: atom_id res chain seq x y z
N MET A 1 6.49 -1.82 0.03
CA MET A 1 5.71 -0.86 0.84
C MET A 1 5.82 0.48 0.12
N SER A 2 4.76 0.91 -0.57
CA SER A 2 4.77 2.14 -1.38
C SER A 2 4.84 3.38 -0.50
N ARG A 3 5.66 4.37 -0.87
CA ARG A 3 5.79 5.65 -0.17
C ARG A 3 5.33 6.79 -1.08
N VAL A 4 4.59 7.74 -0.49
CA VAL A 4 4.13 8.96 -1.17
C VAL A 4 4.89 10.13 -0.57
N PHE A 5 5.56 10.90 -1.43
CA PHE A 5 6.29 12.10 -1.02
C PHE A 5 5.57 13.35 -1.52
N PHE A 6 5.35 14.33 -0.64
CA PHE A 6 4.72 15.61 -0.92
C PHE A 6 5.74 16.74 -0.71
N LEU A 7 5.95 17.58 -1.70
CA LEU A 7 6.97 18.65 -1.67
C LEU A 7 6.33 20.02 -1.97
N PRO A 8 5.85 20.77 -0.97
CA PRO A 8 5.35 22.12 -1.17
C PRO A 8 6.44 23.18 -0.96
N GLY A 9 6.61 24.08 -1.92
CA GLY A 9 7.16 25.43 -1.70
C GLY A 9 8.66 25.59 -1.40
N GLN A 10 9.50 24.57 -1.64
CA GLN A 10 10.96 24.67 -1.51
C GLN A 10 11.67 24.49 -2.85
N THR A 11 12.84 25.10 -3.02
CA THR A 11 13.74 24.79 -4.13
C THR A 11 14.16 23.33 -4.02
N ILE A 12 13.63 22.48 -4.90
CA ILE A 12 13.81 21.03 -4.81
C ILE A 12 15.24 20.63 -5.17
N ASN A 13 15.89 19.89 -4.26
CA ASN A 13 17.11 19.17 -4.53
C ASN A 13 16.77 17.85 -5.24
N VAL A 14 16.76 17.90 -6.58
CA VAL A 14 16.37 16.77 -7.44
C VAL A 14 17.18 15.48 -7.17
N PRO A 15 18.52 15.50 -7.07
CA PRO A 15 19.30 14.31 -6.71
C PRO A 15 18.88 13.66 -5.39
N GLU A 16 18.66 14.47 -4.35
CA GLU A 16 18.27 13.95 -3.02
C GLU A 16 16.86 13.37 -3.04
N MET A 17 15.93 14.02 -3.75
CA MET A 17 14.58 13.51 -3.95
C MET A 17 14.63 12.13 -4.61
N LEU A 18 15.30 12.02 -5.76
CA LEU A 18 15.40 10.75 -6.49
C LEU A 18 15.98 9.64 -5.61
N ALA A 19 17.06 9.91 -4.86
CA ALA A 19 17.67 8.94 -3.95
C ALA A 19 16.69 8.42 -2.86
N LYS A 20 15.70 9.23 -2.48
CA LYS A 20 14.67 8.86 -1.50
C LYS A 20 13.47 8.14 -2.13
N THR A 21 13.17 8.44 -3.40
CA THR A 21 11.92 8.05 -4.06
C THR A 21 12.07 7.00 -5.16
N THR A 22 13.25 6.42 -5.36
CA THR A 22 13.47 5.36 -6.37
C THR A 22 13.95 4.04 -5.74
N ARG A 23 13.86 3.90 -4.42
CA ARG A 23 14.44 2.77 -3.69
C ARG A 23 13.61 1.48 -3.74
N SER A 24 12.29 1.59 -3.87
CA SER A 24 11.39 0.44 -3.67
C SER A 24 10.70 -0.07 -4.94
N GLY A 25 10.83 0.64 -6.06
CA GLY A 25 10.14 0.32 -7.32
C GLY A 25 8.62 0.47 -7.27
N SER A 26 8.06 0.96 -6.15
CA SER A 26 6.61 1.21 -5.98
C SER A 26 6.34 2.58 -5.34
N ASP A 27 7.31 3.49 -5.48
CA ASP A 27 7.28 4.84 -4.93
C ASP A 27 6.49 5.78 -5.85
N ILE A 28 5.76 6.72 -5.24
CA ILE A 28 5.01 7.74 -5.98
C ILE A 28 5.50 9.11 -5.54
N VAL A 29 5.89 9.93 -6.51
CA VAL A 29 6.31 11.33 -6.30
C VAL A 29 5.20 12.25 -6.79
N MET A 30 4.72 13.14 -5.94
CA MET A 30 3.73 14.17 -6.29
C MET A 30 4.14 15.51 -5.67
N GLY A 31 4.01 16.58 -6.43
CA GLY A 31 4.27 17.93 -5.93
C GLY A 31 4.39 18.94 -7.06
N ASP A 32 4.39 20.22 -6.69
CA ASP A 32 4.77 21.29 -7.60
C ASP A 32 6.29 21.42 -7.58
N LEU A 33 6.93 20.96 -8.64
CA LEU A 33 8.39 21.01 -8.75
C LEU A 33 8.87 22.38 -9.26
N ASN A 34 7.97 23.20 -9.82
CA ASN A 34 8.30 24.44 -10.53
C ASN A 34 9.43 24.27 -11.57
N LEU A 35 9.48 23.10 -12.22
CA LEU A 35 10.46 22.74 -13.24
C LEU A 35 9.76 22.52 -14.58
N HIS A 36 10.34 23.08 -15.64
CA HIS A 36 9.84 22.95 -17.00
C HIS A 36 10.82 22.13 -17.85
N HIS A 37 10.32 21.07 -18.48
CA HIS A 37 11.07 20.23 -19.41
C HIS A 37 10.16 19.78 -20.57
N PRO A 38 10.66 19.66 -21.81
CA PRO A 38 9.86 19.19 -22.96
C PRO A 38 9.16 17.85 -22.72
N SER A 39 9.82 16.90 -22.03
CA SER A 39 9.30 15.54 -21.81
C SER A 39 8.02 15.47 -20.98
N TRP A 40 7.71 16.46 -20.12
CA TRP A 40 6.42 16.55 -19.40
C TRP A 40 5.60 17.79 -19.75
N SER A 41 6.25 18.83 -20.30
CA SER A 41 5.56 20.05 -20.72
C SER A 41 5.01 19.95 -22.14
N GLY A 42 5.47 18.99 -22.95
CA GLY A 42 4.96 18.75 -24.32
C GLY A 42 4.89 20.04 -25.14
N GLN A 43 3.76 20.26 -25.80
CA GLN A 43 3.49 21.47 -26.60
C GLN A 43 3.37 22.76 -25.75
N LEU A 44 3.24 22.65 -24.43
CA LEU A 44 3.16 23.80 -23.51
C LEU A 44 4.54 24.27 -23.02
N PHE A 45 5.62 23.61 -23.45
CA PHE A 45 6.96 24.07 -23.11
C PHE A 45 7.23 25.44 -23.76
N ARG A 46 7.42 26.47 -22.93
CA ARG A 46 7.70 27.85 -23.39
C ARG A 46 9.17 28.23 -23.36
N GLY A 47 10.05 27.30 -22.96
CA GLY A 47 11.49 27.52 -22.90
C GLY A 47 12.20 27.22 -24.22
N ASP A 48 13.46 27.61 -24.29
CA ASP A 48 14.37 27.17 -25.35
C ASP A 48 14.81 25.71 -25.07
N HIS A 49 14.60 24.81 -26.03
CA HIS A 49 14.94 23.39 -25.91
C HIS A 49 16.44 23.16 -25.65
N SER A 50 17.29 24.10 -26.06
CA SER A 50 18.73 24.05 -25.81
C SER A 50 19.14 24.59 -24.42
N LYS A 51 18.22 25.23 -23.69
CA LYS A 51 18.47 25.91 -22.40
C LYS A 51 17.57 25.42 -21.28
N VAL A 52 17.21 24.15 -21.32
CA VAL A 52 16.50 23.51 -20.22
C VAL A 52 17.33 23.58 -18.94
N LEU A 53 16.72 24.01 -17.84
CA LEU A 53 17.39 24.19 -16.55
C LEU A 53 18.00 22.87 -16.06
N LEU A 54 19.19 22.94 -15.46
CA LEU A 54 19.90 21.76 -14.97
C LEU A 54 19.05 20.86 -14.04
N PRO A 55 18.29 21.38 -13.06
CA PRO A 55 17.43 20.54 -12.23
C PRO A 55 16.36 19.79 -13.02
N ALA A 56 15.82 20.39 -14.08
CA ALA A 56 14.82 19.75 -14.94
C ALA A 56 15.45 18.61 -15.78
N ARG A 57 16.68 18.79 -16.27
CA ARG A 57 17.41 17.71 -16.96
C ARG A 57 17.75 16.57 -16.00
N LEU A 58 18.26 16.88 -14.81
CA LEU A 58 18.57 15.88 -13.78
C LEU A 58 17.35 15.08 -13.36
N LEU A 59 16.18 15.71 -13.34
CA LEU A 59 14.92 15.03 -13.03
C LEU A 59 14.52 14.08 -14.15
N GLU A 60 14.62 14.50 -15.40
CA GLU A 60 14.31 13.66 -16.56
C GLU A 60 15.24 12.45 -16.64
N GLU A 61 16.56 12.67 -16.55
CA GLU A 61 17.57 11.61 -16.56
C GLU A 61 17.38 10.67 -15.36
N GLY A 62 17.12 11.23 -14.18
CA GLY A 62 16.87 10.46 -12.97
C GLY A 62 15.61 9.61 -13.02
N MET A 63 14.54 10.13 -13.61
CA MET A 63 13.31 9.38 -13.86
C MET A 63 13.55 8.23 -14.84
N ALA A 64 14.25 8.49 -15.95
CA ALA A 64 14.58 7.47 -16.94
C ALA A 64 15.46 6.36 -16.35
N ASN A 65 16.51 6.72 -15.59
CA ASN A 65 17.41 5.76 -14.94
C ASN A 65 16.74 4.90 -13.86
N ALA A 66 15.62 5.38 -13.31
CA ALA A 66 14.86 4.69 -12.27
C ALA A 66 13.58 4.02 -12.80
N ASP A 67 13.42 3.92 -14.12
CA ASP A 67 12.21 3.38 -14.79
C ASP A 67 10.91 4.05 -14.30
N MET A 68 11.00 5.32 -13.88
CA MET A 68 9.84 6.08 -13.43
C MET A 68 8.99 6.51 -14.62
N VAL A 69 7.70 6.20 -14.57
CA VAL A 69 6.76 6.56 -15.64
C VAL A 69 6.01 7.83 -15.25
N LEU A 70 6.13 8.88 -16.07
CA LEU A 70 5.29 10.05 -15.98
C LEU A 70 3.83 9.67 -16.24
N LYS A 71 2.95 9.86 -15.25
CA LYS A 71 1.52 9.51 -15.36
C LYS A 71 0.65 10.63 -15.91
N THR A 72 1.10 11.87 -15.81
CA THR A 72 0.50 12.98 -16.55
C THR A 72 1.01 12.92 -17.98
N THR A 73 0.13 12.84 -18.97
CA THR A 73 0.53 12.98 -20.37
C THR A 73 1.23 14.32 -20.58
N PRO A 74 2.37 14.31 -21.29
CA PRO A 74 3.13 15.52 -21.57
C PRO A 74 2.26 16.61 -22.23
N GLY A 75 2.44 17.87 -21.82
CA GLY A 75 1.59 18.97 -22.32
C GLY A 75 0.24 19.08 -21.62
N THR A 76 0.05 18.37 -20.52
CA THR A 76 -1.07 18.63 -19.62
C THR A 76 -0.78 19.88 -18.80
N ALA A 77 -1.57 20.91 -19.06
CA ALA A 77 -1.63 22.11 -18.22
C ALA A 77 -2.04 21.72 -16.79
N THR A 78 -1.08 21.70 -15.87
CA THR A 78 -1.34 21.71 -14.41
C THR A 78 -1.68 23.13 -13.92
N PHE A 79 -1.44 24.11 -14.80
CA PHE A 79 -1.86 25.49 -14.75
C PHE A 79 -2.41 25.83 -16.15
N VAL A 80 -3.63 26.41 -16.24
CA VAL A 80 -4.45 26.76 -17.44
C VAL A 80 -5.72 25.88 -17.63
N ALA A 81 -6.83 26.51 -18.05
CA ALA A 81 -8.18 25.96 -18.17
C ALA A 81 -8.34 24.84 -19.23
N GLY A 82 -8.73 23.62 -18.80
CA GLY A 82 -9.39 22.59 -19.65
C GLY A 82 -8.64 21.26 -19.90
N ARG A 83 -9.32 20.15 -19.51
CA ARG A 83 -9.21 18.65 -19.63
C ARG A 83 -8.30 17.99 -20.71
N SER A 84 -8.03 16.66 -20.71
CA SER A 84 -7.57 15.60 -19.77
C SER A 84 -7.24 14.30 -20.58
N LEU A 85 -6.73 13.24 -19.92
CA LEU A 85 -5.89 12.12 -20.45
C LEU A 85 -6.28 10.71 -19.94
N GLN A 86 -5.55 9.62 -20.30
CA GLN A 86 -5.57 8.33 -19.55
C GLN A 86 -4.46 7.28 -19.83
N ASN A 87 -4.05 6.52 -18.78
CA ASN A 87 -4.17 5.03 -18.61
C ASN A 87 -3.38 4.49 -17.36
N HIS A 88 -4.04 3.67 -16.50
CA HIS A 88 -3.66 3.13 -15.14
C HIS A 88 -3.83 4.05 -13.93
N VAL A 89 -3.99 5.34 -14.17
CA VAL A 89 -4.75 6.18 -13.27
C VAL A 89 -6.18 6.12 -13.81
N GLN A 90 -7.16 5.72 -12.98
CA GLN A 90 -8.57 5.68 -13.42
C GLN A 90 -9.00 7.09 -13.87
N SER A 91 -8.54 8.11 -13.15
CA SER A 91 -8.60 9.50 -13.61
C SER A 91 -7.53 10.36 -12.93
N CYS A 92 -6.68 11.04 -13.70
CA CYS A 92 -5.91 12.18 -13.21
C CYS A 92 -6.55 13.43 -13.81
N ARG A 93 -7.25 14.22 -12.99
CA ARG A 93 -8.01 15.38 -13.46
C ARG A 93 -7.70 16.59 -12.61
N VAL A 94 -7.49 17.71 -13.27
CA VAL A 94 -7.49 19.02 -12.60
C VAL A 94 -8.94 19.38 -12.25
N TYR A 95 -9.19 19.88 -11.05
CA TYR A 95 -10.52 20.35 -10.64
C TYR A 95 -11.00 21.50 -11.54
N GLU A 96 -12.17 21.34 -12.16
CA GLU A 96 -12.80 22.36 -13.01
C GLU A 96 -13.29 23.57 -12.21
N GLN A 97 -13.75 23.35 -10.99
CA GLN A 97 -14.03 24.39 -10.01
C GLN A 97 -13.09 24.15 -8.82
N SER A 98 -12.18 25.09 -8.60
CA SER A 98 -11.25 25.00 -7.47
C SER A 98 -12.05 25.11 -6.16
N PRO A 99 -11.95 24.15 -5.23
CA PRO A 99 -12.49 24.31 -3.88
C PRO A 99 -11.74 25.40 -3.08
N TRP A 100 -10.59 25.87 -3.57
CA TRP A 100 -9.78 26.94 -2.99
C TRP A 100 -9.70 28.11 -3.95
N PRO A 101 -10.67 29.06 -3.90
CA PRO A 101 -10.80 30.15 -4.87
C PRO A 101 -9.68 31.18 -4.77
N GLU A 102 -8.98 31.26 -3.63
CA GLU A 102 -7.86 32.17 -3.40
C GLU A 102 -6.51 31.63 -3.93
N SER A 103 -6.47 30.35 -4.34
CA SER A 103 -5.29 29.73 -4.93
C SER A 103 -5.30 29.91 -6.44
N ASP A 104 -4.22 30.44 -7.00
CA ASP A 104 -3.96 30.49 -8.44
C ASP A 104 -3.60 29.11 -9.03
N HIS A 105 -3.23 28.15 -8.17
CA HIS A 105 -3.06 26.75 -8.52
C HIS A 105 -4.37 25.95 -8.45
N ARG A 106 -4.55 25.01 -9.38
CA ARG A 106 -5.70 24.10 -9.37
C ARG A 106 -5.34 22.74 -8.78
N PRO A 107 -6.21 22.16 -7.94
CA PRO A 107 -5.96 20.84 -7.38
C PRO A 107 -6.02 19.76 -8.46
N ILE A 108 -5.10 18.81 -8.37
CA ILE A 108 -5.13 17.60 -9.19
C ILE A 108 -5.75 16.48 -8.35
N ARG A 109 -6.86 15.93 -8.83
CA ARG A 109 -7.45 14.69 -8.32
C ARG A 109 -6.87 13.51 -9.08
N THR A 110 -6.20 12.62 -8.36
CA THR A 110 -5.71 11.36 -8.89
C THR A 110 -6.52 10.22 -8.26
N THR A 111 -7.33 9.55 -9.07
CA THR A 111 -8.03 8.33 -8.66
C THR A 111 -7.17 7.15 -9.09
N LEU A 112 -6.68 6.40 -8.10
CA LEU A 112 -5.90 5.19 -8.31
C LEU A 112 -6.82 3.99 -8.18
N GLU A 113 -6.79 3.12 -9.19
CA GLU A 113 -7.41 1.80 -9.09
C GLU A 113 -6.38 0.85 -8.46
N ILE A 114 -6.44 0.71 -7.14
CA ILE A 114 -5.53 -0.15 -6.39
C ILE A 114 -6.30 -1.41 -5.99
N GLN A 115 -5.85 -2.57 -6.47
CA GLN A 115 -6.23 -3.83 -5.86
C GLN A 115 -5.43 -3.98 -4.57
N LEU A 116 -6.10 -3.77 -3.44
CA LEU A 116 -5.50 -4.01 -2.13
C LEU A 116 -5.33 -5.51 -1.92
N PHE A 117 -4.10 -5.97 -1.89
CA PHE A 117 -3.79 -7.30 -1.39
C PHE A 117 -4.02 -7.29 0.12
N ARG A 118 -5.08 -7.99 0.57
CA ARG A 118 -5.26 -8.29 1.99
C ARG A 118 -4.59 -9.61 2.28
N ASP A 119 -3.56 -9.57 3.13
CA ASP A 119 -2.94 -10.77 3.64
C ASP A 119 -3.89 -11.45 4.62
N THR A 120 -4.52 -12.55 4.20
CA THR A 120 -5.49 -13.33 4.98
C THR A 120 -4.84 -14.44 5.79
N ARG A 121 -3.50 -14.45 5.92
CA ARG A 121 -2.81 -15.47 6.71
C ARG A 121 -3.29 -15.42 8.16
N ILE A 122 -3.54 -16.61 8.68
CA ILE A 122 -3.97 -16.86 10.06
C ILE A 122 -2.75 -17.36 10.84
N ARG A 123 -2.61 -16.90 12.09
CA ARG A 123 -1.63 -17.42 13.05
C ARG A 123 -2.33 -18.08 14.23
N CYS A 124 -1.70 -19.12 14.76
CA CYS A 124 -2.11 -19.79 16.00
C CYS A 124 -1.59 -19.00 17.22
N LEU A 125 -2.46 -18.74 18.18
CA LEU A 125 -2.13 -18.05 19.44
C LEU A 125 -1.92 -19.07 20.57
N PHE A 126 -0.84 -19.84 20.48
CA PHE A 126 -0.52 -20.91 21.46
C PHE A 126 -0.41 -20.39 22.90
N ASP A 127 0.03 -19.15 23.09
CA ASP A 127 0.13 -18.48 24.38
C ASP A 127 -1.23 -18.25 25.06
N LYS A 128 -2.32 -18.25 24.28
CA LYS A 128 -3.70 -18.06 24.77
C LYS A 128 -4.48 -19.37 24.86
N THR A 129 -3.87 -20.49 24.52
CA THR A 129 -4.52 -21.79 24.55
C THR A 129 -4.72 -22.27 26.00
N ASN A 130 -5.91 -22.81 26.29
CA ASN A 130 -6.13 -23.53 27.54
C ASN A 130 -5.41 -24.87 27.48
N VAL A 131 -4.22 -24.95 28.09
CA VAL A 131 -3.35 -26.13 28.07
C VAL A 131 -4.04 -27.39 28.59
N LYS A 132 -4.89 -27.27 29.62
CA LYS A 132 -5.62 -28.43 30.16
C LYS A 132 -6.60 -29.02 29.15
N LEU A 133 -7.34 -28.14 28.47
CA LEU A 133 -8.30 -28.54 27.45
C LEU A 133 -7.60 -29.11 26.21
N PHE A 134 -6.50 -28.47 25.80
CA PHE A 134 -5.68 -28.95 24.68
C PHE A 134 -5.13 -30.35 24.95
N ASN A 135 -4.52 -30.58 26.11
CA ASN A 135 -3.97 -31.89 26.48
C ASN A 135 -5.06 -32.96 26.57
N ALA A 136 -6.24 -32.62 27.13
CA ALA A 136 -7.38 -33.54 27.15
C ALA A 136 -7.84 -33.91 25.74
N LYS A 137 -7.83 -32.95 24.81
CA LYS A 137 -8.20 -33.19 23.41
C LYS A 137 -7.17 -34.04 22.67
N VAL A 138 -5.88 -33.76 22.84
CA VAL A 138 -4.80 -34.59 22.30
C VAL A 138 -4.94 -36.02 22.81
N ALA A 139 -5.11 -36.21 24.13
CA ALA A 139 -5.29 -37.53 24.71
C ALA A 139 -6.53 -38.26 24.17
N SER A 140 -7.63 -37.54 23.88
CA SER A 140 -8.83 -38.14 23.28
C SER A 140 -8.68 -38.51 21.80
N ASN A 141 -7.73 -37.91 21.09
CA ASN A 141 -7.48 -38.18 19.68
C ASN A 141 -6.41 -39.27 19.48
N LEU A 142 -5.54 -39.49 20.46
CA LEU A 142 -4.53 -40.53 20.43
C LEU A 142 -5.16 -41.92 20.60
N GLN A 143 -4.59 -42.92 19.93
CA GLN A 143 -4.98 -44.31 20.13
C GLN A 143 -4.62 -44.77 21.55
N PRO A 144 -5.44 -45.66 22.17
CA PRO A 144 -5.07 -46.33 23.41
C PRO A 144 -3.72 -47.04 23.30
N LEU A 145 -2.94 -47.02 24.39
CA LEU A 145 -1.62 -47.66 24.44
C LEU A 145 -1.68 -49.16 24.11
N ASP A 146 -2.77 -49.83 24.49
CA ASP A 146 -2.98 -51.26 24.24
C ASP A 146 -3.11 -51.58 22.73
N GLU A 147 -3.52 -50.61 21.91
CA GLU A 147 -3.59 -50.76 20.45
C GLU A 147 -2.23 -50.52 19.77
N LEU A 148 -1.27 -49.90 20.47
CA LEU A 148 0.09 -49.68 19.96
C LEU A 148 0.92 -50.97 19.95
N GLU A 149 0.60 -51.93 20.83
CA GLU A 149 1.27 -53.24 20.85
C GLU A 149 1.03 -54.05 19.57
N ALA A 150 -0.05 -53.74 18.84
CA ALA A 150 -0.39 -54.38 17.57
C ALA A 150 0.31 -53.73 16.36
N ILE A 151 1.05 -52.63 16.55
CA ILE A 151 1.79 -51.97 15.46
C ILE A 151 3.04 -52.79 15.13
N GLU A 152 3.19 -53.14 13.87
CA GLU A 152 4.42 -53.79 13.40
C GLU A 152 5.60 -52.82 13.55
N LEU A 153 6.65 -53.25 14.27
CA LEU A 153 7.88 -52.49 14.49
C LEU A 153 8.79 -52.52 13.25
N ASN A 154 8.23 -52.09 12.12
CA ASN A 154 8.93 -51.87 10.86
C ASN A 154 8.82 -50.37 10.47
N GLN A 155 9.44 -50.01 9.35
CA GLN A 155 9.45 -48.62 8.88
C GLN A 155 8.02 -48.09 8.64
N GLU A 156 7.17 -48.90 8.01
CA GLU A 156 5.80 -48.52 7.67
C GLU A 156 4.93 -48.29 8.92
N GLY A 157 5.01 -49.19 9.90
CA GLY A 157 4.31 -49.03 11.18
C GLY A 157 4.79 -47.82 11.98
N SER A 158 6.09 -47.52 11.93
CA SER A 158 6.66 -46.33 12.57
C SER A 158 6.21 -45.03 11.91
N GLU A 159 6.22 -44.97 10.57
CA GLU A 159 5.73 -43.82 9.80
C GLU A 159 4.22 -43.60 10.00
N LYS A 160 3.44 -44.69 10.01
CA LYS A 160 2.00 -44.63 10.29
C LYS A 160 1.73 -44.05 11.67
N LEU A 161 2.40 -44.56 12.72
CA LEU A 161 2.26 -44.05 14.08
C LEU A 161 2.63 -42.56 14.18
N ALA A 162 3.73 -42.15 13.54
CA ALA A 162 4.13 -40.75 13.51
C ALA A 162 3.06 -39.87 12.84
N ASN A 163 2.49 -40.32 11.72
CA ASN A 163 1.41 -39.61 11.04
C ASN A 163 0.14 -39.51 11.91
N ASP A 164 -0.23 -40.59 12.60
CA ASP A 164 -1.42 -40.60 13.48
C ASP A 164 -1.26 -39.63 14.67
N ILE A 165 -0.05 -39.53 15.23
CA ILE A 165 0.27 -38.53 16.26
C ILE A 165 0.19 -37.11 15.69
N ILE A 166 0.77 -36.87 14.51
CA ILE A 166 0.74 -35.56 13.84
C ILE A 166 -0.70 -35.13 13.56
N GLU A 167 -1.54 -36.02 13.04
CA GLU A 167 -2.95 -35.73 12.76
C GLU A 167 -3.74 -35.47 14.06
N SER A 168 -3.46 -36.23 15.12
CA SER A 168 -4.06 -36.00 16.44
C SER A 168 -3.74 -34.61 16.99
N LEU A 169 -2.49 -34.18 16.83
CA LEU A 169 -2.02 -32.85 17.22
C LEU A 169 -2.64 -31.75 16.34
N LYS A 170 -2.66 -31.91 15.02
CA LYS A 170 -3.29 -30.95 14.09
C LYS A 170 -4.76 -30.74 14.45
N LYS A 171 -5.50 -31.83 14.67
CA LYS A 171 -6.91 -31.76 15.06
C LYS A 171 -7.12 -31.04 16.39
N ALA A 172 -6.26 -31.28 17.38
CA ALA A 172 -6.32 -30.55 18.63
C ALA A 172 -5.97 -29.05 18.46
N ILE A 173 -5.03 -28.72 17.58
CA ILE A 173 -4.69 -27.33 17.23
C ILE A 173 -5.89 -26.62 16.60
N ASP A 174 -6.47 -27.23 15.57
CA ASP A 174 -7.58 -26.63 14.81
C ASP A 174 -8.83 -26.40 15.69
N GLU A 175 -9.09 -27.30 16.64
CA GLU A 175 -10.28 -27.21 17.50
C GLU A 175 -10.10 -26.31 18.73
N ILE A 176 -8.89 -26.24 19.31
CA ILE A 176 -8.68 -25.67 20.65
C ILE A 176 -7.81 -24.42 20.64
N VAL A 177 -6.86 -24.29 19.69
CA VAL A 177 -5.92 -23.17 19.69
C VAL A 177 -6.62 -21.95 19.06
N PRO A 178 -6.78 -20.84 19.81
CA PRO A 178 -7.34 -19.64 19.24
C PRO A 178 -6.48 -19.14 18.08
N THR A 179 -7.13 -18.64 17.04
CA THR A 179 -6.47 -18.09 15.87
C THR A 179 -6.74 -16.60 15.73
N ASP A 180 -5.84 -15.91 15.03
CA ASP A 180 -5.97 -14.48 14.71
C ASP A 180 -5.38 -14.21 13.34
N GLU A 181 -5.85 -13.15 12.69
CA GLU A 181 -5.21 -12.66 11.46
C GLU A 181 -3.79 -12.18 11.79
N VAL A 182 -2.83 -12.40 10.89
CA VAL A 182 -1.47 -11.85 11.07
C VAL A 182 -1.51 -10.31 11.05
N TYR A 183 -2.41 -9.74 10.24
CA TYR A 183 -2.64 -8.31 10.10
C TYR A 183 -4.12 -7.97 10.30
N PRO A 184 -4.64 -8.02 11.54
CA PRO A 184 -6.05 -7.80 11.80
C PRO A 184 -6.42 -6.34 11.49
N PRO A 185 -7.65 -6.09 11.01
CA PRO A 185 -8.12 -4.73 10.78
C PRO A 185 -8.10 -3.92 12.10
N PRO A 186 -7.92 -2.59 12.03
CA PRO A 186 -7.98 -1.74 13.20
C PRO A 186 -9.29 -1.96 13.97
N LYS A 187 -9.19 -2.27 15.27
CA LYS A 187 -10.37 -2.55 16.12
C LYS A 187 -11.24 -1.32 16.38
N LYS A 188 -10.68 -0.12 16.18
CA LYS A 188 -11.41 1.14 16.30
C LYS A 188 -11.67 1.67 14.89
N PRO A 189 -12.92 2.04 14.57
CA PRO A 189 -13.18 2.83 13.38
C PRO A 189 -12.26 4.05 13.39
N LEU A 190 -11.77 4.46 12.22
CA LEU A 190 -11.19 5.80 12.10
C LEU A 190 -12.23 6.80 12.62
N ASP A 191 -11.77 7.77 13.43
CA ASP A 191 -12.65 8.83 13.89
C ASP A 191 -13.16 9.63 12.68
N HIS A 192 -14.35 10.21 12.84
CA HIS A 192 -15.04 10.92 11.77
C HIS A 192 -14.19 12.00 11.12
N LYS A 193 -13.35 12.70 11.90
CA LYS A 193 -12.53 13.81 11.43
C LYS A 193 -11.37 13.30 10.55
N THR A 194 -10.70 12.24 10.98
CA THR A 194 -9.67 11.58 10.16
C THR A 194 -10.26 10.96 8.90
N ARG A 195 -11.48 10.40 9.00
CA ARG A 195 -12.19 9.84 7.85
C ARG A 195 -12.57 10.91 6.81
N GLN A 196 -13.15 12.04 7.22
CA GLN A 196 -13.45 13.15 6.31
C GLN A 196 -12.19 13.68 5.61
N PHE A 197 -11.09 13.84 6.35
CA PHE A 197 -9.82 14.29 5.77
C PHE A 197 -9.30 13.34 4.69
N LEU A 198 -9.44 12.02 4.88
CA LEU A 198 -8.98 11.02 3.92
C LEU A 198 -9.95 10.77 2.76
N ASP A 199 -11.26 10.90 3.00
CA ASP A 199 -12.31 10.73 1.99
C ASP A 199 -12.38 11.92 1.01
N GLY A 200 -11.66 13.01 1.30
CA GLY A 200 -11.34 14.06 0.33
C GLY A 200 -12.54 14.93 -0.08
N ASP A 201 -13.57 15.03 0.77
CA ASP A 201 -14.67 15.98 0.56
C ASP A 201 -14.22 17.44 0.78
N GLY A 202 -13.03 17.65 1.34
CA GLY A 202 -12.33 18.94 1.31
C GLY A 202 -13.06 20.07 2.03
N THR A 203 -14.12 19.77 2.77
CA THR A 203 -14.84 20.77 3.55
C THR A 203 -14.10 20.99 4.85
N THR A 204 -13.29 22.06 4.87
CA THR A 204 -12.97 22.69 6.14
C THR A 204 -14.30 23.04 6.79
N PHE A 205 -14.54 22.51 7.99
CA PHE A 205 -15.61 23.02 8.84
C PHE A 205 -15.36 24.52 8.99
N SER A 206 -16.12 25.33 8.26
CA SER A 206 -16.41 26.69 8.71
C SER A 206 -17.20 26.50 9.99
N GLN A 207 -16.50 26.61 11.12
CA GLN A 207 -17.17 26.92 12.36
C GLN A 207 -17.72 28.33 12.20
N SER A 208 -19.00 28.41 11.82
CA SER A 208 -19.96 29.34 12.39
C SER A 208 -19.76 29.31 13.92
N THR A 209 -19.74 30.39 14.70
CA THR A 209 -20.37 31.72 14.62
C THR A 209 -19.87 32.48 15.90
N PRO A 210 -20.22 33.76 16.20
CA PRO A 210 -21.54 34.41 16.12
C PRO A 210 -21.64 35.56 15.12
#